data_AF-A0A7X9J2E1-F1
#
_entry.id   AF-A0A7X9J2E1-F1
#
_cell.length_a   1.000
_cell.length_b   1.000
_cell.length_c   1.000
_cell.angle_alpha   90.00
_cell.angle_beta   90.00
_cell.angle_gamma   90.00
#
_symmetry.space_group_name_H-M   'P 1'
#
loop_
_entity.id
_entity.type
_entity.pdbx_description
1 polymer ?
#
loop_
_entity_poly.entity_id
_entity_poly.type
_entity_poly.pdbx_seq_one_letter_code
_entity_poly.pdbx_strand_id
1 'polypeptide(L)'
;MKVFKAGVIAVGVLLAFAGAGVQAQAQSSIGWVDVESVFNKCAAREAGDAQLTQTGNALRQRLAVLQDSARLPTSVWTELRTLLEKATPTEADKTRQAAIQNQARALDDELKTLQQTPSPTEEQKRRINDLSGNVAANSGNLQDVAGDYDRQIEELSAKLRDGIVASIQAAAAQVMKQKNVGIVLNKSVNMGEAASQMIVVAGGIDLTDDVLKQVNSAKK
;
A
#
# COMPACT_ATOMS: atom_id res chain seq x y z
N MET A 1 -56.36 -31.56 -24.16
CA MET A 1 -57.48 -32.49 -23.90
C MET A 1 -56.91 -33.84 -23.49
N LYS A 2 -56.86 -34.10 -22.18
CA LYS A 2 -56.98 -35.42 -21.51
C LYS A 2 -56.90 -35.15 -20.02
N VAL A 3 -57.94 -35.60 -19.34
CA VAL A 3 -58.36 -35.30 -17.97
C VAL A 3 -58.11 -36.56 -17.12
N PHE A 4 -58.19 -36.41 -15.79
CA PHE A 4 -58.42 -37.44 -14.75
C PHE A 4 -57.18 -38.20 -14.24
N LYS A 5 -56.91 -38.39 -12.93
CA LYS A 5 -57.78 -38.48 -11.73
C LYS A 5 -57.04 -38.03 -10.45
N ALA A 6 -57.82 -37.47 -9.52
CA ALA A 6 -57.49 -37.36 -8.10
C ALA A 6 -57.64 -38.71 -7.36
N GLY A 7 -56.90 -38.87 -6.27
CA GLY A 7 -57.10 -39.95 -5.30
C GLY A 7 -56.55 -39.53 -3.94
N VAL A 8 -57.46 -39.21 -3.01
CA VAL A 8 -57.20 -38.98 -1.58
C VAL A 8 -57.33 -40.30 -0.85
N ILE A 9 -56.38 -40.65 0.03
CA ILE A 9 -56.65 -41.48 1.21
C ILE A 9 -55.85 -40.90 2.39
N ALA A 10 -56.59 -40.48 3.41
CA ALA A 10 -56.10 -40.15 4.74
C ALA A 10 -56.08 -41.41 5.63
N VAL A 11 -55.35 -41.30 6.75
CA VAL A 11 -55.60 -41.90 8.09
C VAL A 11 -54.32 -42.56 8.65
N GLY A 12 -53.93 -42.16 9.86
CA GLY A 12 -53.11 -43.00 10.73
C GLY A 12 -52.10 -42.26 11.60
N VAL A 13 -52.58 -41.75 12.74
CA VAL A 13 -51.82 -41.15 13.85
C VAL A 13 -50.66 -42.03 14.34
N LEU A 14 -49.49 -41.42 14.58
CA LEU A 14 -48.51 -41.92 15.55
C LEU A 14 -48.01 -40.75 16.41
N LEU A 15 -48.61 -40.62 17.59
CA LEU A 15 -48.04 -39.95 18.75
C LEU A 15 -46.81 -40.76 19.19
N ALA A 16 -45.63 -40.17 19.14
CA ALA A 16 -44.47 -40.67 19.88
C ALA A 16 -43.53 -39.53 20.25
N PHE A 17 -43.66 -39.14 21.52
CA PHE A 17 -42.63 -38.65 22.43
C PHE A 17 -41.70 -37.52 21.97
N ALA A 18 -41.81 -36.43 22.73
CA ALA A 18 -40.73 -35.51 23.02
C ALA A 18 -39.47 -36.26 23.45
N GLY A 19 -38.65 -36.64 22.47
CA GLY A 19 -37.21 -36.65 22.66
C GLY A 19 -36.78 -35.20 22.62
N ALA A 20 -36.55 -34.60 23.80
CA ALA A 20 -35.59 -33.52 23.92
C ALA A 20 -34.25 -34.11 23.46
N GLY A 21 -34.06 -34.14 22.14
CA GLY A 21 -32.73 -34.20 21.58
C GLY A 21 -32.07 -32.97 22.14
N VAL A 22 -31.22 -33.18 23.15
CA VAL A 22 -30.04 -32.35 23.31
C VAL A 22 -29.44 -32.33 21.92
N GLN A 23 -29.74 -31.29 21.13
CA GLN A 23 -28.83 -30.87 20.09
C GLN A 23 -27.55 -30.72 20.88
N ALA A 24 -26.65 -31.68 20.74
CA ALA A 24 -25.26 -31.48 21.06
C ALA A 24 -24.93 -30.19 20.30
N GLN A 25 -24.97 -29.05 21.00
CA GLN A 25 -24.43 -27.81 20.49
C GLN A 25 -23.02 -28.23 20.14
N ALA A 26 -22.76 -28.39 18.83
CA ALA A 26 -21.45 -28.72 18.33
C ALA A 26 -20.54 -27.73 19.04
N GLN A 27 -19.71 -28.24 19.93
CA GLN A 27 -18.94 -27.42 20.84
C GLN A 27 -17.99 -26.66 19.93
N SER A 28 -18.36 -25.43 19.59
CA SER A 28 -17.68 -24.63 18.58
C SER A 28 -16.22 -24.58 18.98
N SER A 29 -15.38 -25.28 18.21
CA SER A 29 -13.97 -25.33 18.53
C SER A 29 -13.41 -23.91 18.41
N ILE A 30 -12.51 -23.57 19.34
CA ILE A 30 -11.79 -22.30 19.31
C ILE A 30 -10.56 -22.50 18.44
N GLY A 31 -10.29 -21.56 17.53
CA GLY A 31 -9.09 -21.56 16.71
C GLY A 31 -8.16 -20.41 17.10
N TRP A 32 -6.89 -20.56 16.76
CA TRP A 32 -5.87 -19.53 16.98
C TRP A 32 -5.21 -19.18 15.66
N VAL A 33 -4.96 -17.90 15.45
CA VAL A 33 -4.15 -17.44 14.32
C VAL A 33 -3.12 -16.45 14.84
N ASP A 34 -1.85 -16.73 14.57
CA ASP A 34 -0.79 -15.74 14.75
C ASP A 34 -0.79 -14.79 13.55
N VAL A 35 -1.57 -13.71 13.66
CA VAL A 35 -1.74 -12.74 12.56
C VAL A 35 -0.42 -12.07 12.22
N GLU A 36 0.44 -11.85 13.21
CA GLU A 36 1.78 -11.29 13.00
C GLU A 36 2.67 -12.23 12.19
N SER A 37 2.71 -13.52 12.55
CA SER A 37 3.44 -14.53 11.77
C SER A 37 2.87 -14.66 10.34
N VAL A 38 1.55 -14.65 10.16
CA VAL A 38 0.94 -14.70 8.81
C VAL A 38 1.29 -13.44 8.02
N PHE A 39 1.19 -12.25 8.62
CA PHE A 39 1.53 -10.98 7.99
C PHE A 39 3.00 -10.94 7.56
N ASN A 40 3.92 -11.37 8.42
CA ASN A 40 5.35 -11.36 8.15
C ASN A 40 5.78 -12.40 7.09
N LYS A 41 5.02 -13.50 6.92
CA LYS A 41 5.36 -14.59 6.00
C LYS A 41 4.55 -14.60 4.71
N CYS A 42 3.55 -13.73 4.55
CA CYS A 42 2.71 -13.76 3.36
C CYS A 42 3.43 -13.14 2.15
N ALA A 43 3.20 -13.71 0.96
CA ALA A 43 3.79 -13.21 -0.28
C ALA A 43 3.25 -11.81 -0.66
N ALA A 44 2.16 -11.35 -0.04
CA ALA A 44 1.65 -10.00 -0.20
C ALA A 44 2.54 -8.96 0.50
N ARG A 45 3.15 -9.31 1.64
CA ARG A 45 4.09 -8.45 2.37
C ARG A 45 5.35 -8.19 1.56
N GLU A 46 5.99 -9.24 1.07
CA GLU A 46 7.19 -9.16 0.23
C GLU A 46 6.94 -8.33 -1.04
N ALA A 47 5.81 -8.58 -1.72
CA ALA A 47 5.43 -7.79 -2.89
C ALA A 47 5.17 -6.30 -2.54
N GLY A 48 4.55 -6.05 -1.38
CA GLY A 48 4.35 -4.69 -0.88
C GLY A 48 5.66 -3.97 -0.56
N ASP A 49 6.64 -4.66 0.04
CA ASP A 49 7.98 -4.11 0.29
C ASP A 49 8.73 -3.78 -1.00
N ALA A 50 8.66 -4.68 -1.98
CA ALA A 50 9.23 -4.44 -3.30
C ALA A 50 8.58 -3.21 -3.96
N GLN A 51 7.25 -3.10 -3.88
CA GLN A 51 6.51 -1.96 -4.42
C GLN A 51 6.87 -0.65 -3.70
N LEU A 52 6.94 -0.63 -2.37
CA LEU A 52 7.36 0.55 -1.60
C LEU A 52 8.79 0.98 -1.96
N THR A 53 9.70 0.02 -2.06
CA THR A 53 11.09 0.27 -2.44
C THR A 53 11.17 0.87 -3.85
N GLN A 54 10.45 0.27 -4.81
CA GLN A 54 10.42 0.73 -6.18
C GLN A 54 9.84 2.15 -6.28
N THR A 55 8.69 2.42 -5.65
CA THR A 55 8.07 3.74 -5.64
C THR A 55 8.98 4.76 -4.94
N GLY A 56 9.55 4.42 -3.78
CA GLY A 56 10.47 5.30 -3.05
C GLY A 56 11.74 5.63 -3.84
N ASN A 57 12.30 4.68 -4.59
CA ASN A 57 13.42 4.93 -5.50
C ASN A 57 13.02 5.87 -6.64
N ALA A 58 11.87 5.63 -7.27
CA ALA A 58 11.38 6.46 -8.37
C ALA A 58 11.11 7.91 -7.94
N LEU A 59 10.45 8.12 -6.79
CA LEU A 59 10.18 9.45 -6.25
C LEU A 59 11.48 10.19 -5.89
N ARG A 60 12.43 9.51 -5.23
CA ARG A 60 13.75 10.11 -4.94
C ARG A 60 14.52 10.50 -6.20
N GLN A 61 14.47 9.67 -7.24
CA GLN A 61 15.10 9.99 -8.52
C GLN A 61 14.47 11.22 -9.18
N ARG A 62 13.13 11.34 -9.15
CA ARG A 62 12.41 12.52 -9.66
C ARG A 62 12.79 13.78 -8.89
N LEU A 63 12.84 13.69 -7.55
CA LEU A 63 13.23 14.80 -6.71
C LEU A 63 14.66 15.26 -7.01
N ALA A 64 15.60 14.34 -7.17
CA ALA A 64 16.99 14.66 -7.55
C ALA A 64 17.05 15.41 -8.89
N VAL A 65 16.31 14.96 -9.91
CA VAL A 65 16.22 15.66 -11.20
C VAL A 65 15.67 17.08 -11.05
N LEU A 66 14.67 17.27 -10.21
CA LEU A 66 14.09 18.59 -9.93
C LEU A 66 15.05 19.49 -9.16
N GLN A 67 15.83 18.93 -8.23
CA GLN A 67 16.87 19.64 -7.48
C GLN A 67 17.99 20.13 -8.41
N ASP A 68 18.48 19.25 -9.28
CA ASP A 68 19.50 19.58 -10.29
C ASP A 68 18.98 20.64 -11.29
N SER A 69 17.66 20.76 -11.42
CA SER A 69 17.02 21.71 -12.33
C SER A 69 16.56 23.01 -11.68
N ALA A 70 16.93 23.28 -10.42
CA ALA A 70 16.41 24.41 -9.64
C ALA A 70 16.72 25.81 -10.24
N ARG A 71 17.72 25.92 -11.12
CA ARG A 71 18.08 27.17 -11.81
C ARG A 71 17.17 27.53 -12.97
N LEU A 72 16.35 26.59 -13.43
CA LEU A 72 15.38 26.85 -14.49
C LEU A 72 14.37 27.93 -14.05
N PRO A 73 13.84 28.71 -15.01
CA PRO A 73 12.65 29.52 -14.74
C PRO A 73 11.52 28.66 -14.18
N THR A 74 10.77 29.17 -13.20
CA THR A 74 9.73 28.40 -12.48
C THR A 74 8.70 27.76 -13.41
N SER A 75 8.37 28.40 -14.53
CA SER A 75 7.46 27.83 -15.53
C SER A 75 8.01 26.55 -16.17
N VAL A 76 9.29 26.54 -16.57
CA VAL A 76 9.96 25.39 -17.17
C VAL A 76 10.23 24.31 -16.12
N TRP A 77 10.55 24.70 -14.89
CA TRP A 77 10.69 23.77 -13.77
C TRP A 77 9.37 23.03 -13.48
N THR A 78 8.25 23.76 -13.49
CA THR A 78 6.90 23.18 -13.31
C THR A 78 6.52 22.25 -14.45
N GLU A 79 6.90 22.60 -15.69
CA GLU A 79 6.73 21.71 -16.85
C GLU A 79 7.50 20.40 -16.64
N LEU A 80 8.77 20.47 -16.21
CA LEU A 80 9.57 19.28 -15.93
C LEU A 80 8.93 18.40 -14.85
N ARG A 81 8.47 18.99 -13.73
CA ARG A 81 7.73 18.28 -12.69
C ARG A 81 6.53 17.53 -13.28
N THR A 82 5.70 18.23 -14.03
CA THR A 82 4.50 17.66 -14.66
C THR A 82 4.85 16.49 -15.57
N LEU A 83 5.93 16.59 -16.35
CA LEU A 83 6.39 15.52 -17.23
C LEU A 83 6.89 14.30 -16.45
N LEU A 84 7.59 14.52 -15.33
CA LEU A 84 8.11 13.46 -14.45
C LEU A 84 7.01 12.72 -13.69
N GLU A 85 5.90 13.39 -13.39
CA GLU A 85 4.75 12.81 -12.66
C GLU A 85 3.84 11.95 -13.54
N LYS A 86 4.00 11.98 -14.87
CA LYS A 86 3.21 11.14 -15.79
C LYS A 86 3.46 9.65 -15.51
N ALA A 87 2.36 8.91 -15.32
CA ALA A 87 2.41 7.46 -15.12
C ALA A 87 2.97 6.71 -16.35
N THR A 88 2.64 7.20 -17.55
CA THR A 88 3.07 6.60 -18.82
C THR A 88 3.60 7.70 -19.76
N PRO A 89 4.90 8.05 -19.66
CA PRO A 89 5.48 9.08 -20.50
C PRO A 89 5.61 8.63 -21.95
N THR A 90 5.21 9.48 -22.89
CA THR A 90 5.40 9.28 -24.33
C THR A 90 6.85 9.56 -24.75
N GLU A 91 7.24 9.18 -25.96
CA GLU A 91 8.56 9.54 -26.51
C GLU A 91 8.75 11.06 -26.66
N ALA A 92 7.67 11.79 -26.97
CA ALA A 92 7.68 13.25 -26.98
C ALA A 92 7.95 13.81 -25.57
N ASP A 93 7.33 13.23 -24.53
CA ASP A 93 7.55 13.63 -23.14
C ASP A 93 9.01 13.42 -22.73
N LYS A 94 9.57 12.24 -23.03
CA LYS A 94 10.98 11.93 -22.72
C LYS A 94 11.94 12.87 -23.43
N THR A 95 11.67 13.16 -24.70
CA THR A 95 12.47 14.11 -25.50
C THR A 95 12.43 15.50 -24.87
N ARG A 96 11.24 15.95 -24.45
CA ARG A 96 11.07 17.24 -23.79
C ARG A 96 11.78 17.29 -22.43
N GLN A 97 11.67 16.23 -21.62
CA GLN A 97 12.40 16.12 -20.35
C GLN A 97 13.91 16.23 -20.56
N ALA A 98 14.46 15.50 -21.53
CA ALA A 98 15.90 15.54 -21.84
C ALA A 98 16.34 16.93 -22.30
N ALA A 99 15.53 17.62 -23.12
CA ALA A 99 15.82 18.99 -23.55
C ALA A 99 15.85 19.96 -22.36
N ILE A 100 14.89 19.86 -21.44
CA ILE A 100 14.85 20.71 -20.23
C ILE A 100 16.04 20.41 -19.32
N GLN A 101 16.42 19.15 -19.13
CA GLN A 101 17.59 18.78 -18.32
C GLN A 101 18.90 19.29 -18.93
N ASN A 102 19.05 19.25 -20.24
CA ASN A 102 20.20 19.83 -20.92
C ASN A 102 20.24 21.36 -20.76
N GLN A 103 19.08 22.02 -20.79
CA GLN A 103 18.98 23.44 -20.47
C GLN A 103 19.43 23.73 -19.04
N ALA A 104 19.00 22.94 -18.06
CA ALA A 104 19.42 23.10 -16.67
C ALA A 104 20.95 23.01 -16.52
N ARG A 105 21.58 22.00 -17.12
CA ARG A 105 23.04 21.83 -17.13
C ARG A 105 23.76 23.02 -17.76
N ALA A 106 23.25 23.55 -18.87
CA ALA A 106 23.82 24.73 -19.51
C ALA A 106 23.76 25.96 -18.60
N LEU A 107 22.69 26.13 -17.81
CA LEU A 107 22.57 27.20 -16.83
C LEU A 107 23.51 27.02 -15.63
N ASP A 108 23.75 25.78 -15.19
CA ASP A 108 24.76 25.48 -14.17
C ASP A 108 26.17 25.85 -14.63
N ASP A 109 26.54 25.43 -15.85
CA ASP A 109 27.83 25.75 -16.45
C ASP A 109 28.00 27.26 -16.68
N GLU A 110 26.93 27.94 -17.12
CA GLU A 110 26.89 29.40 -17.25
C GLU A 110 27.15 30.07 -15.89
N LEU A 111 26.42 29.69 -14.85
CA LEU A 111 26.59 30.27 -13.52
C LEU A 111 28.01 30.06 -13.00
N LYS A 112 28.54 28.83 -13.12
CA LYS A 112 29.90 28.51 -12.70
C LYS A 112 30.94 29.37 -13.41
N THR A 113 30.79 29.54 -14.72
CA THR A 113 31.69 30.38 -15.54
C THR A 113 31.60 31.86 -15.11
N LEU A 114 30.39 32.38 -14.91
CA LEU A 114 30.16 33.75 -14.46
C LEU A 114 30.75 34.00 -13.06
N GLN A 115 30.61 33.05 -12.15
CA GLN A 115 31.16 33.14 -10.78
C GLN A 115 32.69 33.06 -10.74
N GLN A 116 33.31 32.40 -11.71
CA GLN A 116 34.77 32.31 -11.84
C GLN A 116 35.39 33.50 -12.56
N THR A 117 34.57 34.39 -13.14
CA THR A 117 35.06 35.56 -13.87
C THR A 117 35.55 36.62 -12.88
N PRO A 118 36.82 37.04 -12.92
CA PRO A 118 37.31 38.13 -12.08
C PRO A 118 36.67 39.44 -12.54
N SER A 119 35.95 40.11 -11.64
CA SER A 119 35.23 41.37 -11.88
C SER A 119 34.14 41.28 -12.96
N PRO A 120 33.02 40.57 -12.70
CA PRO A 120 31.92 40.45 -13.65
C PRO A 120 31.30 41.82 -13.98
N THR A 121 30.87 42.00 -15.24
CA THR A 121 30.14 43.20 -15.69
C THR A 121 28.79 43.33 -15.01
N GLU A 122 28.13 44.48 -15.12
CA GLU A 122 26.80 44.68 -14.54
C GLU A 122 25.75 43.72 -15.15
N GLU A 123 25.86 43.41 -16.44
CA GLU A 123 25.02 42.40 -17.10
C GLU A 123 25.28 41.00 -16.53
N GLN A 124 26.54 40.63 -16.31
CA GLN A 124 26.92 39.35 -15.74
C GLN A 124 26.43 39.22 -14.28
N LYS A 125 26.52 40.30 -13.48
CA LYS A 125 25.97 40.34 -12.12
C LYS A 125 24.46 40.16 -12.11
N ARG A 126 23.73 40.84 -13.01
CA ARG A 126 22.27 40.65 -13.16
C ARG A 126 21.95 39.19 -13.48
N ARG A 127 22.69 38.59 -14.42
CA ARG A 127 22.49 37.20 -14.80
C ARG A 127 22.74 36.22 -13.65
N ILE A 128 23.80 36.43 -12.85
CA ILE A 128 24.06 35.64 -11.63
C ILE A 128 22.88 35.77 -10.64
N ASN A 129 22.38 36.99 -10.44
CA ASN A 129 21.25 37.25 -9.56
C ASN A 129 19.96 36.59 -10.05
N ASP A 130 19.68 36.62 -11.35
CA ASP A 130 18.51 35.96 -11.95
C ASP A 130 18.56 34.44 -11.72
N LEU A 131 19.70 33.81 -12.02
CA LEU A 131 19.88 32.37 -11.82
C LEU A 131 19.79 31.97 -10.34
N SER A 132 20.34 32.79 -9.45
CA SER A 132 20.24 32.58 -7.99
C SER A 132 18.81 32.79 -7.49
N GLY A 133 18.10 33.77 -8.06
CA GLY A 133 16.69 34.04 -7.77
C GLY A 133 15.78 32.89 -8.16
N ASN A 134 16.04 32.25 -9.30
CA ASN A 134 15.32 31.03 -9.71
C ASN A 134 15.50 29.89 -8.70
N VAL A 135 16.73 29.67 -8.21
CA VAL A 135 17.00 28.65 -7.19
C VAL A 135 16.21 28.93 -5.92
N ALA A 136 16.23 30.18 -5.45
CA ALA A 136 15.47 30.57 -4.26
C ALA A 136 13.95 30.38 -4.45
N ALA A 137 13.42 30.77 -5.62
CA ALA A 137 12.01 30.60 -5.95
C ALA A 137 11.60 29.12 -6.01
N ASN A 138 12.43 28.26 -6.61
CA ASN A 138 12.14 26.85 -6.75
C ASN A 138 12.45 26.03 -5.49
N SER A 139 13.21 26.57 -4.54
CA SER A 139 13.49 25.90 -3.25
C SER A 139 12.22 25.64 -2.44
N GLY A 140 11.27 26.58 -2.42
CA GLY A 140 9.97 26.38 -1.77
C GLY A 140 9.19 25.26 -2.45
N ASN A 141 9.12 25.30 -3.78
CA ASN A 141 8.45 24.25 -4.57
C ASN A 141 9.09 22.87 -4.36
N LEU A 142 10.41 22.79 -4.20
CA LEU A 142 11.12 21.55 -3.91
C LEU A 142 10.76 20.97 -2.54
N GLN A 143 10.61 21.83 -1.52
CA GLN A 143 10.19 21.40 -0.20
C GLN A 143 8.75 20.85 -0.23
N ASP A 144 7.85 21.52 -0.95
CA ASP A 144 6.48 21.06 -1.13
C ASP A 144 6.42 19.70 -1.85
N VAL A 145 7.19 19.55 -2.93
CA VAL A 145 7.30 18.27 -3.67
C VAL A 145 7.87 17.15 -2.80
N ALA A 146 8.90 17.43 -2.00
CA ALA A 146 9.44 16.44 -1.07
C ALA A 146 8.37 15.99 -0.07
N GLY A 147 7.63 16.93 0.52
CA GLY A 147 6.52 16.62 1.42
C GLY A 147 5.37 15.86 0.76
N ASP A 148 5.06 16.17 -0.51
CA ASP A 148 4.08 15.41 -1.30
C ASP A 148 4.54 13.97 -1.56
N TYR A 149 5.84 13.75 -1.77
CA TYR A 149 6.42 12.43 -2.03
C TYR A 149 6.47 11.58 -0.77
N ASP A 150 6.81 12.17 0.38
CA ASP A 150 6.77 11.48 1.68
C ASP A 150 5.34 11.02 2.00
N ARG A 151 4.35 11.89 1.82
CA ARG A 151 2.92 11.55 1.98
C ARG A 151 2.49 10.40 1.08
N GLN A 152 2.91 10.37 -0.19
CA GLN A 152 2.60 9.26 -1.10
C GLN A 152 3.18 7.92 -0.62
N ILE A 153 4.37 7.92 -0.03
CA ILE A 153 4.98 6.69 0.52
C ILE A 153 4.23 6.22 1.77
N GLU A 154 3.86 7.14 2.66
CA GLU A 154 3.05 6.83 3.83
C GLU A 154 1.68 6.25 3.46
N GLU A 155 0.97 6.90 2.53
CA GLU A 155 -0.32 6.44 2.01
C GLU A 155 -0.22 5.06 1.35
N LEU A 156 0.81 4.83 0.53
CA LEU A 156 1.05 3.54 -0.09
C LEU A 156 1.35 2.46 0.97
N SER A 157 2.15 2.79 1.99
CA SER A 157 2.49 1.87 3.07
C SER A 157 1.26 1.46 3.87
N ALA A 158 0.43 2.43 4.26
CA ALA A 158 -0.83 2.20 4.94
C ALA A 158 -1.77 1.32 4.09
N LYS A 159 -1.96 1.68 2.82
CA LYS A 159 -2.82 0.94 1.89
C LYS A 159 -2.38 -0.51 1.70
N LEU A 160 -1.08 -0.75 1.57
CA LEU A 160 -0.54 -2.10 1.43
C LEU A 160 -0.75 -2.91 2.72
N ARG A 161 -0.48 -2.32 3.88
CA ARG A 161 -0.72 -2.96 5.17
C ARG A 161 -2.19 -3.33 5.36
N ASP A 162 -3.11 -2.40 5.11
CA ASP A 162 -4.55 -2.61 5.24
C ASP A 162 -5.04 -3.71 4.27
N GLY A 163 -4.54 -3.70 3.03
CA GLY A 163 -4.83 -4.75 2.05
C GLY A 163 -4.37 -6.14 2.48
N ILE A 164 -3.19 -6.24 3.11
CA ILE A 164 -2.70 -7.51 3.67
C ILE A 164 -3.58 -7.96 4.83
N VAL A 165 -3.91 -7.07 5.77
CA VAL A 165 -4.77 -7.40 6.92
C VAL A 165 -6.15 -7.89 6.46
N ALA A 166 -6.76 -7.20 5.49
CA ALA A 166 -8.03 -7.61 4.91
C ALA A 166 -7.94 -9.00 4.26
N SER A 167 -6.83 -9.29 3.57
CA SER A 167 -6.58 -10.61 2.96
C SER A 167 -6.44 -11.71 4.00
N ILE A 168 -5.76 -11.44 5.12
CA ILE A 168 -5.62 -12.37 6.25
C ILE A 168 -6.99 -12.65 6.89
N GLN A 169 -7.81 -11.61 7.12
CA GLN A 169 -9.15 -11.76 7.67
C GLN A 169 -10.05 -12.61 6.77
N ALA A 170 -10.03 -12.36 5.46
CA ALA A 170 -10.79 -13.14 4.49
C ALA A 170 -10.35 -14.61 4.46
N ALA A 171 -9.05 -14.86 4.48
CA ALA A 171 -8.48 -16.20 4.55
C ALA A 171 -8.83 -16.92 5.86
N ALA A 172 -8.73 -16.24 7.01
CA ALA A 172 -9.12 -16.78 8.31
C ALA A 172 -10.60 -17.16 8.34
N ALA A 173 -11.49 -16.31 7.81
CA ALA A 173 -12.91 -16.60 7.71
C ALA A 173 -13.20 -17.84 6.84
N GLN A 174 -12.42 -18.07 5.78
CA GLN A 174 -12.54 -19.26 4.95
C GLN A 174 -12.04 -20.52 5.67
N VAL A 175 -10.89 -20.45 6.32
CA VAL A 175 -10.33 -21.57 7.10
C VAL A 175 -11.25 -21.93 8.27
N MET A 176 -11.85 -20.94 8.95
CA MET A 176 -12.86 -21.16 9.99
C MET A 176 -14.02 -22.02 9.50
N LYS A 177 -14.59 -21.67 8.34
CA LYS A 177 -15.68 -22.44 7.72
C LYS A 177 -15.24 -23.86 7.36
N GLN A 178 -14.03 -24.02 6.82
CA GLN A 178 -13.49 -25.33 6.45
C GLN A 178 -13.21 -26.24 7.64
N LYS A 179 -12.78 -25.68 8.77
CA LYS A 179 -12.39 -26.41 9.98
C LYS A 179 -13.50 -26.49 11.03
N ASN A 180 -14.67 -25.91 10.74
CA ASN A 180 -15.81 -25.84 11.65
C ASN A 180 -15.44 -25.21 13.01
N VAL A 181 -14.68 -24.10 12.94
CA VAL A 181 -14.24 -23.30 14.08
C VAL A 181 -15.20 -22.12 14.23
N GLY A 182 -15.77 -21.95 15.42
CA GLY A 182 -16.77 -20.90 15.67
C GLY A 182 -16.16 -19.55 16.03
N ILE A 183 -14.97 -19.54 16.64
CA ILE A 183 -14.26 -18.32 17.06
C ILE A 183 -12.77 -18.50 16.76
N VAL A 184 -12.16 -17.48 16.15
CA VAL A 184 -10.71 -17.38 15.99
C VAL A 184 -10.17 -16.24 16.83
N LEU A 185 -9.18 -16.54 17.65
CA LEU A 185 -8.47 -15.58 18.47
C LEU A 185 -7.10 -15.28 17.84
N ASN A 186 -6.72 -14.00 17.83
CA ASN A 186 -5.37 -13.63 17.46
C ASN A 186 -4.41 -14.04 18.59
N LYS A 187 -3.32 -14.73 18.24
CA LYS A 187 -2.27 -15.15 19.18
C LYS A 187 -1.50 -13.97 19.76
N SER A 188 -1.46 -12.84 19.06
CA SER A 188 -0.78 -11.62 19.49
C SER A 188 -1.58 -10.90 20.59
N VAL A 189 -1.39 -11.32 21.84
CA VAL A 189 -1.64 -10.46 23.01
C VAL A 189 -0.35 -9.68 23.23
N ASN A 190 -0.23 -8.51 22.59
CA ASN A 190 0.85 -7.58 22.93
C ASN A 190 0.60 -7.09 24.36
N MET A 191 1.28 -7.71 25.32
CA MET A 191 1.25 -7.31 26.72
C MET A 191 2.05 -6.02 26.85
N GLY A 192 1.37 -4.88 26.75
CA GLY A 192 1.91 -3.63 27.29
C GLY A 192 2.10 -3.73 28.81
N GLU A 193 3.02 -2.92 29.35
CA GLU A 193 3.50 -2.96 30.75
C GLU A 193 2.43 -2.86 31.85
N ALA A 194 1.17 -2.55 31.52
CA ALA A 194 0.08 -2.47 32.48
C ALA A 194 -1.03 -3.49 32.17
N ALA A 195 -1.22 -4.43 33.10
CA ALA A 195 -2.33 -5.38 33.20
C ALA A 195 -2.24 -6.65 32.34
N SER A 196 -1.43 -7.57 32.86
CA SER A 196 -1.53 -9.02 32.67
C SER A 196 -2.93 -9.56 33.01
N GLN A 197 -3.83 -9.60 32.03
CA GLN A 197 -4.91 -10.60 32.02
C GLN A 197 -4.55 -11.65 30.96
N MET A 198 -3.77 -12.64 31.39
CA MET A 198 -3.43 -13.79 30.58
C MET A 198 -4.72 -14.55 30.26
N ILE A 199 -5.26 -14.39 29.05
CA ILE A 199 -6.37 -15.23 28.59
C ILE A 199 -5.78 -16.58 28.21
N VAL A 200 -5.70 -17.49 29.19
CA VAL A 200 -5.42 -18.90 28.94
C VAL A 200 -6.70 -19.56 28.48
N VAL A 201 -6.91 -19.68 27.18
CA VAL A 201 -7.92 -20.60 26.67
C VAL A 201 -7.26 -21.98 26.58
N ALA A 202 -7.68 -22.89 27.44
CA ALA A 202 -7.23 -24.28 27.42
C ALA A 202 -7.91 -25.01 26.24
N GLY A 203 -7.14 -25.28 25.19
CA GLY A 203 -7.60 -25.96 23.98
C GLY A 203 -7.73 -25.04 22.76
N GLY A 204 -7.89 -25.67 21.59
CA GLY A 204 -8.10 -25.01 20.31
C GLY A 204 -7.13 -25.44 19.21
N ILE A 205 -7.49 -25.15 17.96
CA ILE A 205 -6.73 -25.55 16.77
C ILE A 205 -5.90 -24.36 16.31
N ASP A 206 -4.58 -24.52 16.17
CA ASP A 206 -3.75 -23.51 15.51
C ASP A 206 -4.03 -23.54 14.01
N LEU A 207 -4.56 -22.43 13.48
CA LEU A 207 -4.93 -22.24 12.08
C LEU A 207 -3.88 -21.40 11.33
N THR A 208 -2.79 -20.98 11.97
CA THR A 208 -1.80 -20.04 11.42
C THR A 208 -1.29 -20.49 10.03
N ASP A 209 -0.87 -21.75 9.90
CA ASP A 209 -0.35 -22.28 8.64
C ASP A 209 -1.44 -22.44 7.57
N ASP A 210 -2.64 -22.81 7.98
CA ASP A 210 -3.78 -22.95 7.06
C ASP A 210 -4.23 -21.59 6.52
N VAL A 211 -4.25 -20.55 7.38
CA VAL A 211 -4.53 -19.17 6.98
C VAL A 211 -3.41 -18.64 6.08
N LEU A 212 -2.14 -18.89 6.41
CA LEU A 212 -1.01 -18.49 5.56
C LEU A 212 -1.09 -19.12 4.16
N LYS A 213 -1.38 -20.43 4.09
CA LYS A 213 -1.60 -21.12 2.80
C LYS A 213 -2.77 -20.51 2.03
N GLN A 214 -3.87 -20.21 2.71
CA GLN A 214 -5.06 -19.64 2.08
C GLN A 214 -4.82 -18.22 1.55
N VAL A 215 -4.15 -17.35 2.31
CA VAL A 215 -3.75 -16.00 1.87
C VAL A 215 -2.86 -16.07 0.63
N ASN A 216 -1.86 -16.95 0.63
CA ASN A 216 -0.93 -17.07 -0.50
C ASN A 216 -1.58 -17.70 -1.74
N SER A 217 -2.60 -18.55 -1.55
CA SER A 217 -3.31 -19.21 -2.66
C SER A 217 -4.34 -18.31 -3.33
N ALA A 218 -4.91 -17.34 -2.61
CA ALA A 218 -5.84 -16.33 -3.15
C ALA A 218 -5.17 -15.31 -4.10
N LYS A 219 -3.83 -15.39 -4.26
CA LYS A 219 -3.02 -14.55 -5.13
C LYS A 219 -2.75 -15.17 -6.52
N LYS A 220 -3.18 -16.41 -6.76
CA LYS A 220 -3.16 -17.06 -8.09
C LYS A 220 -4.43 -16.75 -8.86
#